data_AF-A0A2J4PIT6-F1
#
_entry.id   AF-A0A2J4PIT6-F1
#
_cell.length_a   1.000
_cell.length_b   1.000
_cell.length_c   1.000
_cell.angle_alpha   90.00
_cell.angle_beta   90.00
_cell.angle_gamma   90.00
#
_symmetry.space_group_name_H-M   'P 1'
#
loop_
_entity.id
_entity.type
_entity.pdbx_description
1 polymer ?
#
loop_
_entity_poly.entity_id
_entity_poly.type
_entity_poly.pdbx_seq_one_letter_code
_entity_poly.pdbx_strand_id
1 'polypeptide(L)' 'MKFFALFIYRPVATILLSLAITLCGILGFRLLPVAPLPQVDFPVIMISASLPGASPETMASSVATPLERSL' A
#
# COMPACT_ATOMS: atom_id res chain seq x y z
N MET A 1 -9.75 23.68 37.28
CA MET A 1 -8.79 23.43 36.18
C MET A 1 -7.43 23.03 36.75
N LYS A 2 -7.20 21.74 37.03
CA LYS A 2 -5.93 21.23 37.62
C LYS A 2 -5.04 20.45 36.62
N PHE A 3 -5.44 20.38 35.35
CA PHE A 3 -4.70 19.66 34.31
C PHE A 3 -3.27 20.19 34.15
N PHE A 4 -3.11 21.50 33.93
CA PHE A 4 -1.79 22.13 33.80
C PHE A 4 -1.00 22.16 35.12
N ALA A 5 -1.69 22.22 36.26
CA ALA A 5 -1.04 22.24 37.57
C ALA A 5 -0.21 20.97 37.81
N LEU A 6 -0.67 19.80 37.34
CA LEU A 6 0.08 18.54 37.46
C LEU A 6 1.47 18.62 36.81
N PHE A 7 1.56 19.21 35.62
CA PHE A 7 2.81 19.35 34.87
C PHE A 7 3.75 20.39 35.48
N ILE A 8 3.20 21.45 36.10
CA ILE A 8 3.97 22.52 36.76
C ILE A 8 4.58 22.02 38.07
N TYR A 9 3.81 21.30 38.89
CA TYR A 9 4.26 20.82 40.20
C TYR A 9 5.20 19.60 40.14
N ARG A 10 5.27 18.91 38.99
CA ARG A 10 6.15 17.74 38.78
C ARG A 10 7.07 17.95 37.57
N PRO A 11 8.00 18.92 37.62
CA PRO A 11 8.81 19.30 36.45
C PRO A 11 9.69 18.15 35.93
N VAL A 12 10.21 17.30 36.82
CA VAL A 12 11.01 16.12 36.44
C VAL A 12 10.18 15.12 35.64
N ALA A 13 8.95 14.83 36.08
CA ALA A 13 8.06 13.90 35.38
C ALA A 13 7.66 14.44 34.00
N THR A 14 7.38 15.75 33.92
CA THR A 14 7.06 16.43 32.65
C THR A 14 8.22 16.36 31.67
N ILE A 15 9.46 16.61 32.11
CA ILE A 15 10.64 16.54 31.24
C ILE A 15 10.87 15.10 30.75
N LEU A 16 10.75 14.10 31.62
CA LEU A 16 10.88 12.70 31.24
C LEU A 16 9.81 12.27 30.23
N LEU A 17 8.57 12.71 30.43
CA LEU A 17 7.47 12.44 29.50
C LEU A 17 7.74 13.06 28.13
N SER A 18 8.13 14.34 28.08
CA SER A 18 8.47 15.02 26.83
C SER A 18 9.62 14.32 26.12
N LEU A 19 10.67 13.94 26.85
CA LEU A 19 11.83 13.24 26.30
C LEU A 19 11.45 11.87 25.73
N ALA A 20 10.60 11.11 26.44
CA ALA A 20 10.09 9.83 25.97
C ALA A 20 9.30 9.97 24.67
N ILE A 21 8.40 10.96 24.58
CA ILE A 21 7.61 11.24 23.37
C ILE A 21 8.53 11.63 22.21
N THR A 22 9.52 12.50 22.44
CA THR A 22 10.49 12.91 21.42
C THR A 22 11.29 11.72 20.90
N LEU A 23 11.80 10.86 21.79
CA LEU A 23 12.56 9.67 21.40
C LEU A 23 11.71 8.68 20.60
N CYS A 24 10.47 8.41 21.04
CA CYS A 24 9.52 7.59 20.30
C CYS A 24 9.25 8.18 18.91
N GLY A 25 9.10 9.50 18.80
CA GLY A 25 8.91 10.19 17.52
C GLY A 25 10.12 10.05 16.59
N ILE A 26 11.34 10.20 17.10
CA ILE A 26 12.58 10.03 16.32
C ILE A 26 12.69 8.60 15.81
N LEU A 27 12.45 7.61 16.67
CA LEU A 27 12.48 6.20 16.30
C LEU A 27 11.40 5.90 15.25
N GLY A 28 10.18 6.35 15.47
CA GLY A 28 9.07 6.20 14.52
C GLY A 28 9.43 6.81 13.15
N PHE A 29 9.94 8.04 13.13
CA PHE A 29 10.33 8.72 11.90
C PHE A 29 11.42 7.97 11.12
N ARG A 30 12.39 7.34 11.81
CA ARG A 30 13.43 6.51 11.18
C ARG A 30 12.88 5.20 10.62
N LEU A 31 11.81 4.67 11.21
CA LEU A 31 11.18 3.41 10.81
C LEU A 31 10.13 3.59 9.71
N LEU A 32 9.73 4.83 9.38
CA LEU A 32 8.78 5.06 8.30
C LEU A 32 9.39 4.60 6.97
N PRO A 33 8.78 3.62 6.27
CA PRO A 33 9.25 3.20 4.96
C PRO A 33 8.96 4.31 3.94
N VAL A 34 9.99 4.74 3.22
CA VAL A 34 9.84 5.68 2.12
C VAL A 34 9.68 4.87 0.83
N ALA A 35 8.45 4.82 0.30
CA ALA A 35 8.19 4.25 -1.01
C ALA A 35 8.47 5.30 -2.10
N PRO A 36 9.41 5.07 -3.03
CA PRO A 36 9.82 6.06 -4.03
C PRO A 36 8.72 6.36 -5.06
N LEU A 37 7.81 5.41 -5.31
CA LEU A 37 6.58 5.61 -6.05
C LEU A 37 5.47 4.77 -5.39
N PRO A 38 4.21 5.22 -5.39
CA PRO A 38 3.10 4.35 -5.02
C PRO A 38 3.10 3.15 -5.98
N GLN A 39 3.06 1.93 -5.44
CA GLN A 39 2.85 0.73 -6.25
C GLN A 39 1.42 0.80 -6.81
N VAL A 40 1.31 1.31 -8.04
CA VAL A 40 0.07 1.23 -8.79
C VAL A 40 0.10 -0.10 -9.51
N ASP A 41 -0.32 -1.15 -8.80
CA ASP A 41 -0.59 -2.43 -9.44
C ASP A 41 -1.79 -2.23 -10.35
N PHE A 42 -1.54 -2.10 -11.66
CA PHE A 42 -2.58 -2.21 -12.67
C PHE A 42 -2.84 -3.71 -12.85
N PRO A 43 -3.95 -4.28 -12.36
CA PRO A 43 -4.21 -5.70 -12.53
C PRO A 43 -4.46 -5.98 -14.02
N VAL A 44 -3.46 -6.51 -14.70
CA VAL A 44 -3.60 -6.99 -16.08
C VAL A 44 -3.90 -8.49 -16.02
N ILE A 45 -5.08 -8.87 -16.50
CA ILE A 45 -5.47 -10.27 -16.65
C ILE A 45 -4.96 -10.72 -18.03
N MET A 46 -3.94 -11.58 -18.06
CA MET A 46 -3.42 -12.16 -19.31
C MET A 46 -4.06 -13.53 -19.53
N ILE A 47 -4.81 -13.68 -20.63
CA ILE A 47 -5.47 -14.93 -20.99
C ILE A 47 -4.81 -15.47 -22.25
N SER A 48 -4.32 -16.69 -22.19
CA SER A 48 -3.71 -17.39 -23.32
C SER A 48 -4.58 -18.56 -23.74
N ALA A 49 -4.84 -18.68 -25.03
CA ALA A 49 -5.61 -19.77 -25.62
C ALA A 49 -4.97 -20.18 -26.95
N SER A 50 -4.86 -21.48 -27.19
CA SER A 50 -4.24 -22.03 -28.40
C SER A 50 -5.15 -23.09 -29.03
N LEU A 51 -5.35 -23.02 -30.34
CA LEU A 51 -6.05 -24.05 -31.12
C LEU A 51 -5.10 -24.58 -32.22
N PRO A 52 -4.57 -25.82 -32.09
CA PRO A 52 -3.65 -26.38 -33.07
C PRO A 52 -4.29 -26.54 -34.46
N GLY A 53 -3.58 -26.14 -35.51
CA GLY A 53 -4.05 -26.28 -36.90
C GLY A 53 -5.09 -25.26 -37.35
N ALA A 54 -5.42 -24.26 -36.52
CA ALA A 54 -6.33 -23.19 -36.90
C ALA A 54 -5.63 -22.14 -37.77
N SER A 55 -6.32 -21.71 -38.84
CA SER A 55 -5.91 -20.51 -39.58
C SER A 55 -6.12 -19.25 -38.71
N PRO A 56 -5.43 -18.13 -38.98
CA PRO A 56 -5.62 -16.89 -38.23
C PRO A 56 -7.07 -16.42 -38.16
N GLU A 57 -7.84 -16.61 -39.23
CA GLU A 57 -9.27 -16.27 -39.30
C GLU A 57 -10.09 -17.16 -38.36
N THR A 58 -9.75 -18.46 -38.31
CA THR A 58 -10.42 -19.43 -37.42
C THR A 58 -10.11 -19.14 -35.94
N MET A 59 -8.86 -18.76 -35.63
CA MET A 59 -8.45 -18.32 -34.29
C MET A 59 -9.25 -17.08 -33.83
N ALA A 60 -9.46 -16.11 -34.73
CA ALA A 60 -10.19 -14.88 -34.40
C ALA A 60 -11.68 -15.16 -34.10
N SER A 61 -12.36 -15.94 -34.95
CA SER A 61 -13.80 -16.19 -34.79
C SER A 61 -14.13 -17.25 -33.73
N SER A 62 -13.30 -18.29 -33.57
CA SER A 62 -13.61 -19.42 -32.68
C SER A 62 -12.96 -19.33 -31.31
N VAL A 63 -11.87 -18.57 -31.15
CA VAL A 63 -11.17 -18.43 -29.88
C VAL A 63 -11.28 -16.99 -29.36
N ALA A 64 -10.82 -15.99 -30.10
CA ALA A 64 -10.78 -14.60 -29.59
C ALA A 64 -12.19 -14.00 -29.36
N THR A 65 -13.08 -14.13 -30.35
CA THR A 65 -14.45 -13.57 -30.27
C THR A 65 -15.28 -14.10 -29.09
N PRO A 66 -15.35 -15.42 -28.82
CA PRO A 66 -16.06 -15.91 -27.65
C PRO A 66 -15.36 -15.55 -26.34
N LEU A 67 -14.02 -15.49 -26.32
CA LEU A 67 -13.24 -15.13 -25.14
C LEU A 67 -13.51 -13.68 -24.71
N GLU A 68 -13.55 -12.73 -25.66
CA GLU A 68 -13.94 -11.33 -25.42
C GLU A 68 -15.39 -11.19 -24.96
N ARG A 69 -16.31 -12.00 -25.50
CA ARG A 69 -17.72 -11.96 -25.10
C ARG A 69 -18.00 -12.58 -23.72
N SER A 70 -17.10 -13.42 -23.24
CA SER A 70 -17.19 -14.08 -21.92
C SER A 70 -16.55 -13.29 -20.77
N LEU A 71 -15.79 -12.23 -21.10
CA LEU A 71 -15.18 -11.28 -20.15
C LEU A 71 -16.09 -10.08 -19.92
#